data_AF-A0A847H7G6-F1
#
_entry.id   AF-A0A847H7G6-F1
#
_cell.length_a   1.000
_cell.length_b   1.000
_cell.length_c   1.000
_cell.angle_alpha   90.00
_cell.angle_beta   90.00
_cell.angle_gamma   90.00
#
_symmetry.space_group_name_H-M   'P 1'
#
loop_
_entity.id
_entity.type
_entity.pdbx_description
1 polymer ?
#
loop_
_entity_poly.entity_id
_entity_poly.type
_entity_poly.pdbx_seq_one_letter_code
_entity_poly.pdbx_strand_id
1 'polypeptide(L)'
;MTKKDIYSATAERMYVIEQKNLENISIELGLNFKTVLSWKQEGNWSEKRLDYIKGKQMFHEELYNFARKLMHSIEDDIDNNRKTDNGKLYTFTRMLPLITKIKEYEDIASKKEFEQKDKDRTTLTPEDVREIEDLLGIRRNKKPLIQPEEAYELEEET
;
A
#
# COMPACT_ATOMS: atom_id res chain seq x y z
N MET A 1 20.31 1.18 -32.38
CA MET A 1 19.26 1.45 -31.37
C MET A 1 18.15 2.21 -32.03
N THR A 2 16.95 1.66 -32.07
CA THR A 2 15.81 2.36 -32.66
C THR A 2 15.23 3.34 -31.62
N LYS A 3 14.54 4.40 -32.07
CA LYS A 3 13.85 5.33 -31.15
C LYS A 3 12.90 4.58 -30.21
N LYS A 4 12.27 3.51 -30.71
CA LYS A 4 11.40 2.61 -29.93
C LYS A 4 12.10 2.07 -28.69
N ASP A 5 13.31 1.53 -28.85
CA ASP A 5 14.05 0.87 -27.76
C ASP A 5 14.43 1.85 -26.63
N ILE A 6 14.75 3.10 -26.99
CA ILE A 6 15.09 4.15 -26.03
C ILE A 6 13.85 4.53 -25.23
N TYR A 7 12.74 4.83 -25.90
CA TYR A 7 11.50 5.21 -25.22
C TYR A 7 10.90 4.07 -24.40
N SER A 8 11.02 2.82 -24.85
CA SER A 8 10.53 1.67 -24.08
C SER A 8 11.35 1.46 -22.81
N ALA A 9 12.67 1.59 -22.86
CA ALA A 9 13.52 1.47 -21.67
C ALA A 9 13.26 2.62 -20.67
N THR A 10 13.07 3.85 -21.16
CA THR A 10 12.70 4.98 -20.31
C THR A 10 11.33 4.77 -19.66
N ALA A 11 10.33 4.33 -20.43
CA ALA A 11 8.99 4.04 -19.92
C ALA A 11 9.01 2.91 -18.87
N GLU A 12 9.80 1.86 -19.09
CA GLU A 12 9.98 0.78 -18.12
C GLU A 12 10.54 1.31 -16.80
N ARG A 13 11.60 2.11 -16.85
CA ARG A 13 12.18 2.76 -15.66
C ARG A 13 11.15 3.61 -14.93
N MET A 14 10.39 4.44 -15.64
CA MET A 14 9.36 5.29 -15.04
C MET A 14 8.25 4.48 -14.34
N TYR A 15 7.90 3.32 -14.91
CA TYR A 15 6.88 2.45 -14.32
C TYR A 15 7.40 1.63 -13.13
N VAL A 16 8.57 1.01 -13.27
CA VAL A 16 9.14 0.06 -12.29
C VAL A 16 9.82 0.78 -11.13
N ILE A 17 10.69 1.75 -11.42
CA ILE A 17 11.52 2.43 -10.42
C ILE A 17 10.81 3.66 -9.86
N GLU A 18 10.29 4.53 -10.74
CA GLU A 18 9.62 5.78 -10.34
C GLU A 18 8.15 5.56 -9.95
N GLN A 19 7.62 4.34 -10.16
CA GLN A 19 6.29 3.93 -9.72
C GLN A 19 5.13 4.77 -10.31
N LYS A 20 5.37 5.43 -11.46
CA LYS A 20 4.40 6.29 -12.14
C LYS A 20 3.25 5.47 -12.76
N ASN A 21 2.11 6.14 -12.95
CA ASN A 21 0.97 5.60 -13.69
C ASN A 21 1.23 5.62 -15.20
N LEU A 22 0.62 4.69 -15.92
CA LEU A 22 0.82 4.54 -17.37
C LEU A 22 0.34 5.77 -18.13
N GLU A 23 -0.72 6.42 -17.64
CA GLU A 23 -1.28 7.67 -18.16
C GLU A 23 -0.24 8.79 -18.07
N ASN A 24 0.38 8.97 -16.91
CA ASN A 24 1.41 9.99 -16.71
C ASN A 24 2.63 9.73 -17.60
N ILE A 25 3.06 8.47 -17.72
CA ILE A 25 4.16 8.08 -18.60
C ILE A 25 3.83 8.39 -20.07
N SER A 26 2.58 8.12 -20.49
CA SER A 26 2.14 8.40 -21.87
C SER A 26 2.16 9.89 -22.19
N ILE A 27 1.74 10.74 -21.24
CA ILE A 27 1.75 12.21 -21.37
C ILE A 27 3.20 12.73 -21.40
N GLU A 28 4.05 12.28 -20.47
CA GLU A 28 5.43 12.75 -20.33
C GLU A 28 6.30 12.36 -21.55
N LEU A 29 6.07 11.19 -22.13
CA LEU A 29 6.78 10.73 -23.32
C LEU A 29 6.11 11.15 -24.64
N GLY A 30 4.91 11.75 -24.60
CA GLY A 30 4.14 12.11 -25.78
C GLY A 30 3.72 10.90 -26.63
N LEU A 31 3.49 9.75 -25.99
CA LEU A 31 3.16 8.48 -26.64
C LEU A 31 1.68 8.13 -26.48
N ASN A 32 1.16 7.32 -27.39
CA ASN A 32 -0.18 6.77 -27.23
C ASN A 32 -0.19 5.78 -26.04
N PHE A 33 -1.19 5.92 -25.17
CA PHE A 33 -1.41 5.03 -24.04
C PHE A 33 -1.40 3.53 -24.43
N LYS A 34 -2.01 3.16 -25.56
CA LYS A 34 -2.03 1.77 -26.04
C LYS A 34 -0.62 1.23 -26.33
N THR A 35 0.29 2.09 -26.78
CA THR A 35 1.68 1.72 -27.04
C THR A 35 2.42 1.40 -25.75
N VAL A 36 2.26 2.24 -24.72
CA VAL A 36 2.85 2.00 -23.39
C VAL A 36 2.26 0.74 -22.75
N LEU A 37 0.94 0.51 -22.93
CA LEU A 37 0.27 -0.69 -22.45
C LEU A 37 0.81 -1.97 -23.13
N SER A 38 1.04 -1.95 -24.44
CA SER A 38 1.66 -3.06 -25.18
C SER A 38 3.05 -3.39 -24.62
N TRP A 39 3.90 -2.38 -24.43
CA TRP A 39 5.25 -2.58 -23.89
C TRP A 39 5.25 -3.12 -22.46
N LYS A 40 4.29 -2.68 -21.64
CA LYS A 40 4.10 -3.22 -20.30
C LYS A 40 3.81 -4.72 -20.33
N GLN A 41 2.95 -5.16 -21.26
CA GLN A 41 2.59 -6.57 -21.43
C GLN A 41 3.75 -7.38 -22.01
N GLU A 42 4.43 -6.87 -23.04
CA GLU A 42 5.59 -7.52 -23.68
C GLU A 42 6.77 -7.68 -22.70
N GLY A 43 6.99 -6.67 -21.84
CA GLY A 43 8.15 -6.61 -20.95
C GLY A 43 7.93 -7.10 -19.52
N ASN A 44 6.74 -7.64 -19.20
CA ASN A 44 6.32 -8.06 -17.86
C ASN A 44 6.62 -7.01 -16.77
N TRP A 45 6.36 -5.73 -17.06
CA TRP A 45 6.76 -4.65 -16.15
C TRP A 45 6.04 -4.72 -14.79
N SER A 46 4.85 -5.32 -14.72
CA SER A 46 4.13 -5.54 -13.46
C SER A 46 4.93 -6.40 -12.49
N GLU A 47 5.53 -7.49 -12.98
CA GLU A 47 6.32 -8.42 -12.18
C GLU A 47 7.61 -7.75 -11.72
N LYS A 48 8.33 -7.09 -12.63
CA LYS A 48 9.53 -6.30 -12.31
C LYS A 48 9.25 -5.22 -11.28
N ARG A 49 8.09 -4.57 -11.35
CA ARG A 49 7.65 -3.56 -10.38
C ARG A 49 7.43 -4.19 -9.00
N LEU A 50 6.79 -5.36 -8.96
CA LEU A 50 6.58 -6.10 -7.71
C LEU A 50 7.92 -6.52 -7.09
N ASP A 51 8.83 -7.08 -7.88
CA ASP A 51 10.15 -7.50 -7.41
C ASP A 51 10.99 -6.32 -6.93
N TYR A 52 10.90 -5.17 -7.62
CA TYR A 52 11.56 -3.95 -7.19
C TYR A 52 11.04 -3.44 -5.83
N ILE A 53 9.72 -3.50 -5.62
CA ILE A 53 9.10 -3.13 -4.33
C ILE A 53 9.56 -4.10 -3.23
N LYS A 54 9.51 -5.41 -3.49
CA LYS A 54 9.96 -6.43 -2.55
C LYS A 54 11.43 -6.26 -2.19
N GLY A 55 12.30 -6.05 -3.18
CA GLY A 55 13.73 -5.82 -2.97
C GLY A 55 13.98 -4.56 -2.13
N LYS A 56 13.20 -3.50 -2.36
CA LYS A 56 13.28 -2.28 -1.55
C LYS A 56 12.82 -2.52 -0.10
N GLN A 57 11.75 -3.28 0.12
CA GLN A 57 11.30 -3.68 1.45
C GLN A 57 12.37 -4.51 2.18
N MET A 58 12.95 -5.51 1.52
CA MET A 58 14.02 -6.34 2.09
C MET A 58 15.26 -5.51 2.45
N PHE A 59 15.67 -4.57 1.60
CA PHE A 59 16.78 -3.67 1.89
C PHE A 59 16.50 -2.80 3.14
N HIS A 60 15.27 -2.31 3.29
CA HIS A 60 14.87 -1.53 4.45
C HIS A 60 14.92 -2.34 5.75
N GLU A 61 14.45 -3.59 5.72
CA GLU A 61 14.54 -4.53 6.84
C GLU A 61 16.00 -4.85 7.21
N GLU A 62 16.84 -5.14 6.22
CA GLU A 62 18.27 -5.42 6.44
C GLU A 62 18.99 -4.20 7.03
N LEU A 63 18.71 -3.00 6.52
CA LEU A 63 19.29 -1.76 7.00
C LEU A 63 18.84 -1.44 8.44
N TYR A 64 17.57 -1.70 8.78
CA TYR A 64 17.06 -1.58 10.14
C TYR A 64 17.79 -2.55 11.09
N ASN A 65 17.88 -3.83 10.71
CA ASN A 65 18.56 -4.86 11.48
C ASN A 65 20.05 -4.53 11.68
N PHE A 66 20.70 -4.00 10.64
CA PHE A 66 22.09 -3.55 10.71
C PHE A 66 22.26 -2.37 11.68
N ALA A 67 21.43 -1.34 11.56
CA ALA A 67 21.46 -0.18 12.46
C ALA A 67 21.24 -0.58 13.92
N ARG A 68 20.31 -1.51 14.19
CA ARG A 68 20.04 -2.03 15.53
C ARG A 68 21.25 -2.79 16.10
N LYS A 69 21.89 -3.66 15.31
CA LYS A 69 23.10 -4.38 15.73
C LYS A 69 24.25 -3.41 16.03
N LEU A 70 24.42 -2.37 15.20
CA LEU A 70 25.46 -1.36 15.42
C LEU A 70 25.19 -0.57 16.70
N MET A 71 23.93 -0.18 16.93
CA MET A 71 23.51 0.52 18.15
C MET A 71 23.80 -0.32 19.39
N HIS A 72 23.37 -1.58 19.43
CA HIS A 72 23.64 -2.48 20.55
C HIS A 72 25.14 -2.71 20.78
N SER A 73 25.95 -2.76 19.71
CA SER A 73 27.41 -2.83 19.89
C SER A 73 27.99 -1.57 20.52
N ILE A 74 27.44 -0.39 20.21
CA ILE A 74 27.88 0.88 20.82
C ILE A 74 27.44 0.93 22.28
N GLU A 75 26.19 0.53 22.59
CA GLU A 75 25.65 0.43 23.95
C GLU A 75 26.51 -0.51 24.81
N ASP A 76 26.82 -1.71 24.32
CA ASP A 76 27.65 -2.68 25.04
C ASP A 76 29.08 -2.15 25.30
N ASP A 77 29.64 -1.38 24.36
CA ASP A 77 30.93 -0.72 24.59
C ASP A 77 30.84 0.35 25.69
N ILE A 78 29.72 1.09 25.78
CA ILE A 78 29.48 2.10 26.83
C ILE A 78 29.26 1.43 28.19
N ASP A 79 28.37 0.43 28.28
CA ASP A 79 27.99 -0.25 29.52
C ASP A 79 29.18 -0.97 30.16
N ASN A 80 30.07 -1.52 29.33
CA ASN A 80 31.30 -2.17 29.80
C ASN A 80 32.49 -1.19 29.94
N ASN A 81 32.25 0.12 29.87
CA ASN A 81 33.27 1.15 30.01
C ASN A 81 34.44 1.02 29.01
N ARG A 82 34.19 0.41 27.84
CA ARG A 82 35.15 0.22 26.76
C ARG A 82 35.19 1.45 25.88
N LYS A 83 36.34 1.70 25.25
CA LYS A 83 36.46 2.76 24.26
C LYS A 83 35.66 2.37 23.02
N THR A 84 34.55 3.06 22.76
CA THR A 84 33.78 2.90 21.52
C THR A 84 34.63 3.31 20.33
N ASP A 85 34.58 2.52 19.26
CA ASP A 85 35.25 2.86 18.01
C ASP A 85 34.61 4.07 17.34
N ASN A 86 35.44 5.06 16.97
CA ASN A 86 34.99 6.28 16.30
C ASN A 86 34.39 5.99 14.92
N GLY A 87 34.83 4.93 14.24
CA GLY A 87 34.26 4.48 12.97
C GLY A 87 32.80 4.03 13.13
N LYS A 88 32.50 3.24 14.18
CA LYS A 88 31.12 2.86 14.53
C LYS A 88 30.23 4.07 14.80
N LEU A 89 30.70 5.01 15.62
CA LEU A 89 29.95 6.23 15.97
C LEU A 89 29.65 7.07 14.73
N TYR A 90 30.66 7.33 13.89
CA TYR A 90 30.49 8.09 12.66
C TYR A 90 29.52 7.41 11.68
N THR A 91 29.66 6.10 11.50
CA THR A 91 28.77 5.31 10.64
C THR A 91 27.34 5.37 11.14
N PHE A 92 27.14 5.22 12.46
CA PHE A 92 25.82 5.34 13.07
C PHE A 92 25.20 6.73 12.84
N THR A 93 25.95 7.81 13.07
CA THR A 93 25.47 9.18 12.80
C THR A 93 25.08 9.39 11.34
N ARG A 94 25.83 8.82 10.39
CA ARG A 94 25.52 8.89 8.96
C ARG A 94 24.28 8.07 8.58
N MET A 95 23.97 7.02 9.32
CA MET A 95 22.78 6.19 9.08
C MET A 95 21.51 6.74 9.71
N LEU A 96 21.57 7.59 10.74
CA LEU A 96 20.39 8.18 11.39
C LEU A 96 19.36 8.78 10.40
N PRO A 97 19.76 9.58 9.39
CA PRO A 97 18.81 10.13 8.41
C PRO A 97 18.25 9.10 7.43
N LEU A 98 18.89 7.93 7.31
CA LEU A 98 18.40 6.82 6.48
C LEU A 98 17.33 6.04 7.24
N ILE A 99 17.47 5.89 8.56
CA ILE A 99 16.52 5.17 9.42
C ILE A 99 15.16 5.87 9.47
N THR A 100 15.11 7.21 9.48
CA THR A 100 13.83 7.95 9.44
C THR A 100 13.07 7.67 8.14
N LYS A 101 13.79 7.60 7.01
CA LYS A 101 13.21 7.26 5.70
C LYS A 101 12.73 5.81 5.59
N ILE A 102 13.39 4.88 6.32
CA ILE A 102 12.97 3.47 6.41
C ILE A 102 11.59 3.39 7.08
N LYS A 103 11.44 4.04 8.24
CA LYS A 103 10.19 4.01 9.00
C LYS A 103 9.01 4.61 8.22
N GLU A 104 9.24 5.76 7.57
CA GLU A 104 8.23 6.37 6.71
C GLU A 104 7.83 5.46 5.55
N TYR A 105 8.77 4.72 4.94
CA TYR A 105 8.47 3.80 3.86
C TYR A 105 7.69 2.57 4.33
N GLU A 106 8.04 1.97 5.48
CA GLU A 106 7.30 0.86 6.08
C GLU A 106 5.85 1.26 6.42
N ASP A 107 5.66 2.44 6.99
CA ASP A 107 4.33 2.97 7.31
C ASP A 107 3.48 3.20 6.04
N ILE A 108 4.10 3.70 4.97
CA ILE A 108 3.42 3.91 3.67
C ILE A 108 3.14 2.57 2.97
N ALA A 109 4.06 1.61 3.02
CA ALA A 109 3.88 0.28 2.42
C ALA A 109 2.75 -0.48 3.13
N SER A 110 2.73 -0.44 4.46
CA SER A 110 1.69 -1.06 5.29
C SER A 110 0.31 -0.45 5.01
N LYS A 111 0.22 0.87 4.83
CA LYS A 111 -1.03 1.55 4.42
C LYS A 111 -1.49 1.15 3.03
N LYS A 112 -0.60 1.05 2.06
CA LYS A 112 -0.94 0.62 0.68
C LYS A 112 -1.44 -0.83 0.62
N GLU A 113 -0.87 -1.72 1.42
CA GLU A 113 -1.38 -3.09 1.56
C GLU A 113 -2.76 -3.12 2.21
N PHE A 114 -3.01 -2.25 3.19
CA PHE A 114 -4.34 -2.10 3.81
C PHE A 114 -5.38 -1.57 2.81
N GLU A 115 -5.04 -0.55 2.04
CA GLU A 115 -5.90 0.04 1.01
C GLU A 115 -6.15 -0.90 -0.18
N GLN A 116 -5.18 -1.76 -0.54
CA GLN A 116 -5.39 -2.82 -1.53
C GLN A 116 -6.29 -3.94 -1.00
N LYS A 117 -6.11 -4.37 0.26
CA LYS A 117 -7.00 -5.34 0.90
C LYS A 117 -8.43 -4.83 1.07
N ASP A 118 -8.63 -3.52 1.29
CA ASP A 118 -9.96 -2.91 1.33
C ASP A 118 -10.62 -2.82 -0.07
N LYS A 119 -9.84 -2.72 -1.16
CA LYS A 119 -10.37 -2.79 -2.53
C LYS A 119 -10.71 -4.21 -2.98
N ASP A 120 -9.97 -5.21 -2.50
CA ASP A 120 -10.24 -6.63 -2.77
C ASP A 120 -11.37 -7.21 -1.90
N ARG A 121 -11.72 -6.55 -0.79
CA ARG A 121 -12.98 -6.78 -0.11
C ARG A 121 -14.07 -6.08 -0.91
N THR A 122 -14.62 -6.75 -1.89
CA THR A 122 -15.91 -6.40 -2.50
C THR A 122 -16.94 -6.31 -1.36
N THR A 123 -17.12 -5.11 -0.79
CA THR A 123 -18.24 -4.86 0.09
C THR A 123 -19.47 -5.04 -0.78
N LEU A 124 -20.24 -6.11 -0.55
CA LEU A 124 -21.48 -6.32 -1.29
C LEU A 124 -22.29 -5.04 -1.21
N THR A 125 -22.67 -4.51 -2.37
CA THR A 125 -23.55 -3.36 -2.42
C THR A 125 -24.92 -3.75 -1.85
N PRO A 126 -25.72 -2.78 -1.36
CA PRO A 126 -27.08 -3.06 -0.92
C PRO A 126 -27.99 -3.67 -2.01
N GLU A 127 -27.61 -3.55 -3.29
CA GLU A 127 -28.27 -4.21 -4.42
C GLU A 127 -27.88 -5.69 -4.50
N ASP A 128 -26.59 -6.02 -4.37
CA ASP A 128 -26.09 -7.40 -4.39
C ASP A 128 -26.69 -8.22 -3.23
N VAL A 129 -26.84 -7.62 -2.05
CA VAL A 129 -27.49 -8.26 -0.90
C VAL A 129 -28.98 -8.52 -1.18
N ARG A 130 -29.68 -7.59 -1.83
CA ARG A 130 -31.10 -7.74 -2.18
C ARG A 130 -31.32 -8.86 -3.20
N GLU A 131 -30.45 -8.96 -4.19
CA GLU A 131 -30.49 -10.04 -5.18
C GLU A 131 -30.29 -11.41 -4.52
N ILE A 132 -29.34 -11.52 -3.59
CA ILE A 132 -29.11 -12.75 -2.81
C ILE A 132 -30.31 -13.08 -1.90
N GLU A 133 -30.91 -12.08 -1.25
CA GLU A 133 -32.10 -12.28 -0.40
C GLU A 133 -33.32 -12.77 -1.20
N ASP A 134 -33.52 -12.26 -2.43
CA ASP A 134 -34.58 -12.72 -3.33
C ASP A 134 -34.31 -14.15 -3.85
N LEU A 135 -33.06 -14.49 -4.15
CA LEU A 135 -32.65 -15.82 -4.62
C LEU A 135 -32.76 -16.89 -3.52
N LEU A 136 -32.51 -16.51 -2.26
CA LEU A 136 -32.64 -17.38 -1.09
C LEU A 136 -34.04 -17.35 -0.44
N GLY A 137 -34.94 -16.48 -0.89
CA GLY A 137 -36.31 -16.38 -0.37
C GLY A 137 -36.42 -15.83 1.06
N ILE A 138 -35.38 -15.13 1.55
CA ILE A 138 -35.31 -14.60 2.92
C ILE A 138 -35.58 -13.10 2.88
N ARG A 139 -36.78 -12.68 2.45
CA ARG A 139 -37.16 -11.27 2.61
C ARG A 139 -37.35 -10.96 4.09
N ARG A 140 -36.46 -10.15 4.66
CA ARG A 140 -36.70 -9.51 5.96
C ARG A 140 -37.86 -8.53 5.81
N ASN A 141 -39.06 -8.97 6.18
CA ASN A 141 -40.19 -8.08 6.43
C ASN A 141 -39.80 -7.10 7.55
N LYS A 142 -39.45 -5.86 7.19
CA LYS A 142 -39.49 -4.76 8.16
C LYS A 142 -40.94 -4.62 8.61
N LYS A 143 -41.25 -4.99 9.86
CA LYS A 143 -42.45 -4.50 10.54
C LYS A 143 -42.45 -2.97 10.41
N PRO A 144 -43.53 -2.34 9.94
CA PRO A 144 -43.59 -0.88 9.89
C PRO A 144 -43.50 -0.34 11.32
N LEU A 145 -42.70 0.71 11.49
CA LEU A 145 -42.65 1.52 12.69
C LEU A 145 -44.04 2.12 12.91
N ILE A 146 -44.70 1.73 14.00
CA ILE A 146 -45.95 2.32 14.44
C ILE A 146 -45.65 3.78 14.81
N GLN A 147 -46.37 4.73 14.18
CA GLN A 147 -46.30 6.16 14.52
C GLN A 147 -47.11 6.40 15.81
N PRO A 148 -46.63 7.25 16.74
CA PRO A 148 -47.16 7.34 18.10
C PRO A 148 -48.36 8.28 18.25
N GLU A 149 -49.48 8.05 17.53
CA GLU A 149 -50.64 8.96 17.60
C GLU A 149 -52.01 8.32 17.86
N GLU A 150 -52.11 7.02 18.11
CA GLU A 150 -53.41 6.34 18.35
C GLU A 150 -53.47 5.54 19.68
N ALA A 151 -52.86 6.05 20.74
CA ALA A 151 -52.89 5.40 22.06
C ALA A 151 -53.79 6.09 23.10
N TYR A 152 -54.72 6.97 22.68
CA TYR A 152 -55.54 7.79 23.61
C TYR A 152 -57.06 7.56 23.58
N GLU A 153 -57.57 6.46 23.02
CA GLU A 153 -59.02 6.15 23.08
C GLU A 153 -59.35 4.72 23.54
N LEU A 154 -58.62 4.17 24.51
CA LEU A 154 -59.00 2.89 25.15
C LEU A 154 -58.95 2.94 26.70
N GLU A 155 -59.28 4.09 27.28
CA GLU A 155 -59.60 4.20 28.72
C GLU A 155 -61.04 4.73 28.95
N GLU A 156 -62.03 4.22 28.22
CA GLU A 156 -63.45 4.29 28.66
C GLU A 156 -64.22 3.07 28.11
N GLU A 157 -63.90 1.87 28.60
CA GLU A 157 -64.85 0.74 28.77
C GLU A 157 -64.08 -0.48 29.29
N THR A 158 -63.89 -0.57 30.61
CA THR A 158 -64.18 -1.75 31.46
C THR A 158 -63.72 -1.56 32.89
#